data_AF-A0A645E4J2-F1
#
_entry.id   AF-A0A645E4J2-F1
#
_cell.length_a   1.000
_cell.length_b   1.000
_cell.length_c   1.000
_cell.angle_alpha   90.00
_cell.angle_beta   90.00
_cell.angle_gamma   90.00
#
_symmetry.space_group_name_H-M   'P 1'
#
loop_
_entity.id
_entity.type
_entity.pdbx_description
1 polymer ?
#
loop_
_entity_poly.entity_id
_entity_poly.type
_entity_poly.pdbx_seq_one_letter_code
_entity_poly.pdbx_strand_id
1 'polypeptide(L)'
;MGRICRDSVVYVHDKPLRETEHGKDPLKPMTEDNLSNLFSPFNRVVHLSVDTIRARSWPMLRDGVVVCDSTTNEDLNLIAGWALSLNRKVLFVGSAGLGEALVNQHYPSKPILGLVASLSEVTRRQVLYAQNRGISTVSVSVCDLLVQKGIHSYAERVRLLLSQNKDVLLIASSVLEPSEYKASIETGRGLGLSESQVGNAVRLALSTIAKEVMETHELGGLFLTGGDTAFGILELLKISEVEIKGEVLLGLPLLEVVGSKYASLKLVTKAGAFGGDDAIAYALRVLREL
;
A
#
# COMPACT_ATOMS: atom_id res chain seq x y z
N MET A 1 -2.52 -4.13 12.63
CA MET A 1 -3.30 -4.97 13.58
C MET A 1 -4.13 -4.17 14.60
N GLY A 2 -4.38 -2.87 14.41
CA GLY A 2 -5.20 -2.07 15.34
C GLY A 2 -4.59 -1.82 16.71
N ARG A 3 -3.28 -2.07 16.89
CA ARG A 3 -2.54 -1.78 18.12
C ARG A 3 -1.74 -0.50 17.92
N ILE A 4 -1.79 0.39 18.89
CA ILE A 4 -0.98 1.62 18.95
C ILE A 4 -0.43 1.81 20.35
N CYS A 5 0.64 2.58 20.49
CA CYS A 5 1.14 3.05 21.77
C CYS A 5 1.10 4.58 21.80
N ARG A 6 0.50 5.15 22.86
CA ARG A 6 0.41 6.60 23.09
C ARG A 6 0.54 6.85 24.58
N ASP A 7 1.36 7.82 24.96
CA ASP A 7 1.65 8.18 26.35
C ASP A 7 2.13 6.96 27.16
N SER A 8 2.97 6.11 26.54
CA SER A 8 3.43 4.82 27.08
C SER A 8 2.34 3.76 27.31
N VAL A 9 1.09 4.00 26.93
CA VAL A 9 -0.02 3.04 27.07
C VAL A 9 -0.31 2.38 25.73
N VAL A 10 -0.48 1.05 25.74
CA VAL A 10 -0.87 0.29 24.55
C VAL A 10 -2.39 0.28 24.42
N TYR A 11 -2.89 0.56 23.22
CA TYR A 11 -4.31 0.49 22.87
C TYR A 11 -4.56 -0.59 21.84
N VAL A 12 -5.76 -1.17 21.84
CA VAL A 12 -6.29 -2.07 20.81
C VAL A 12 -7.63 -1.50 20.34
N HIS A 13 -7.71 -1.11 19.07
CA HIS A 13 -8.90 -0.48 18.50
C HIS A 13 -9.42 0.69 19.36
N ASP A 14 -8.53 1.63 19.68
CA ASP A 14 -8.77 2.83 20.50
C ASP A 14 -9.15 2.58 21.98
N LYS A 15 -9.17 1.32 22.41
CA LYS A 15 -9.40 0.95 23.81
C LYS A 15 -8.07 0.63 24.52
N PRO A 16 -7.79 1.13 25.73
CA PRO A 16 -6.60 0.76 26.49
C PRO A 16 -6.51 -0.77 26.64
N LEU A 17 -5.32 -1.35 26.43
CA LEU A 17 -5.10 -2.79 26.41
C LEU A 17 -5.64 -3.48 27.67
N ARG A 18 -5.46 -2.86 28.83
CA ARG A 18 -5.97 -3.34 30.13
C ARG A 18 -7.49 -3.55 30.17
N GLU A 19 -8.25 -2.75 29.42
CA GLU A 19 -9.70 -2.83 29.38
C GLU A 19 -10.23 -3.82 28.34
N THR A 20 -9.34 -4.38 27.52
CA THR A 20 -9.67 -5.38 26.49
C THR A 20 -9.76 -6.78 27.08
N GLU A 21 -10.27 -7.75 26.31
CA GLU A 21 -10.26 -9.16 26.68
C GLU A 21 -8.83 -9.68 26.94
N HIS A 22 -7.85 -9.21 26.17
CA HIS A 22 -6.44 -9.57 26.38
C HIS A 22 -5.87 -9.02 27.69
N GLY A 23 -6.30 -7.82 28.11
CA GLY A 23 -5.87 -7.23 29.38
C GLY A 23 -6.55 -7.88 30.59
N LYS A 24 -7.77 -8.40 30.42
CA LYS A 24 -8.56 -9.10 31.44
C LYS A 24 -8.43 -10.62 31.35
N ASP A 25 -7.34 -11.12 30.77
CA ASP A 25 -7.10 -12.55 30.62
C ASP A 25 -7.23 -13.26 31.98
N PRO A 26 -8.01 -14.36 32.07
CA PRO A 26 -8.30 -15.01 33.34
C PRO A 26 -7.09 -15.71 33.96
N LEU A 27 -6.06 -16.02 33.16
CA LEU A 27 -4.84 -16.68 33.63
C LEU A 27 -3.73 -15.66 33.94
N LYS A 28 -3.68 -14.55 33.18
CA LYS A 28 -2.63 -13.52 33.28
C LYS A 28 -3.22 -12.11 33.12
N PRO A 29 -4.03 -11.64 34.07
CA PRO A 29 -4.61 -10.30 33.99
C PRO A 29 -3.52 -9.23 34.08
N MET A 30 -3.63 -8.20 33.27
CA MET A 30 -2.69 -7.08 33.24
C MET A 30 -2.90 -6.18 34.45
N THR A 31 -1.86 -6.02 35.26
CA THR A 31 -1.88 -5.16 36.47
C THR A 31 -1.33 -3.76 36.22
N GLU A 32 -0.45 -3.60 35.22
CA GLU A 32 0.16 -2.35 34.78
C GLU A 32 0.11 -2.27 33.25
N ASP A 33 -0.37 -1.15 32.72
CA ASP A 33 -0.59 -0.92 31.29
C ASP A 33 0.19 0.28 30.73
N ASN A 34 0.88 1.01 31.60
CA ASN A 34 1.87 1.99 31.22
C ASN A 34 3.26 1.33 31.16
N LEU A 35 3.83 1.26 29.95
CA LEU A 35 5.14 0.66 29.71
C LEU A 35 6.26 1.37 30.49
N SER A 36 6.17 2.69 30.68
CA SER A 36 7.19 3.42 31.45
C SER A 36 7.17 3.03 32.93
N ASN A 37 5.98 2.82 33.50
CA ASN A 37 5.84 2.29 34.86
C ASN A 37 6.31 0.83 34.95
N LEU A 38 5.95 0.01 33.96
CA LEU A 38 6.33 -1.41 33.89
C LEU A 38 7.86 -1.58 33.90
N PHE A 39 8.59 -0.70 33.20
CA PHE A 39 10.05 -0.72 33.15
C PHE A 39 10.73 0.15 34.22
N SER A 40 9.98 0.83 35.09
CA SER A 40 10.53 1.66 36.16
C SER A 40 11.53 0.95 37.09
N PRO A 41 11.44 -0.38 37.37
CA PRO A 41 12.44 -1.07 38.18
C PRO A 41 13.84 -1.13 37.55
N PHE A 42 13.98 -0.93 36.23
CA PHE A 42 15.25 -1.09 35.52
C PHE A 42 16.21 0.12 35.61
N ASN A 43 15.89 1.14 36.42
CA ASN A 43 16.60 2.42 36.50
C ASN A 43 16.73 3.14 35.13
N ARG A 44 16.23 4.39 35.05
CA ARG A 44 16.31 5.28 33.87
C ARG A 44 15.47 4.83 32.67
N VAL A 45 14.17 5.07 32.77
CA VAL A 45 13.25 4.98 31.63
C VAL A 45 13.12 6.36 30.97
N VAL A 46 13.27 6.42 29.65
CA VAL A 46 13.02 7.62 28.84
C VAL A 46 11.81 7.35 27.96
N HIS A 47 10.80 8.20 28.04
CA HIS A 47 9.63 8.14 27.16
C HIS A 47 9.84 9.07 25.96
N LEU A 48 9.58 8.56 24.75
CA LEU A 48 9.50 9.34 23.53
C LEU A 48 8.06 9.37 23.04
N SER A 49 7.45 10.56 23.07
CA SER A 49 6.11 10.78 22.52
C SER A 49 6.11 10.70 20.99
N VAL A 50 4.92 10.49 20.42
CA VAL A 50 4.71 10.51 18.95
C VAL A 50 5.22 11.81 18.34
N ASP A 51 4.98 12.95 19.00
CA ASP A 51 5.43 14.26 18.52
C ASP A 51 6.95 14.37 18.49
N THR A 52 7.63 13.86 19.53
CA THR A 52 9.09 13.83 19.59
C THR A 52 9.68 12.98 18.45
N ILE A 53 9.07 11.83 18.18
CA ILE A 53 9.47 10.89 17.13
C ILE A 53 9.28 11.51 15.74
N ARG A 54 8.11 12.10 15.48
CA ARG A 54 7.79 12.74 14.19
C ARG A 54 8.61 14.00 13.94
N ALA A 55 8.92 14.76 14.98
CA ALA A 55 9.83 15.90 14.90
C ALA A 55 11.31 15.48 14.75
N ARG A 56 11.62 14.18 14.86
CA ARG A 56 12.99 13.63 14.86
C ARG A 56 13.88 14.28 15.91
N SER A 57 13.28 14.64 17.05
CA SER A 57 13.94 15.33 18.16
C SER A 57 14.49 14.31 19.16
N TRP A 58 15.64 13.71 18.84
CA TRP A 58 16.20 12.61 19.62
C TRP A 58 17.00 13.10 20.84
N PRO A 59 16.71 12.60 22.06
CA PRO A 59 17.47 12.98 23.24
C PRO A 59 18.86 12.29 23.26
N MET A 60 19.79 12.87 24.03
CA MET A 60 21.00 12.15 24.40
C MET A 60 20.66 10.99 25.34
N LEU A 61 20.90 9.76 24.88
CA LEU A 61 20.63 8.57 25.66
C LEU A 61 21.81 8.18 26.56
N ARG A 62 21.48 7.68 27.75
CA ARG A 62 22.36 6.92 28.64
C ARG A 62 21.90 5.46 28.66
N ASP A 63 22.61 4.60 29.38
CA ASP A 63 22.13 3.25 29.66
C ASP A 63 20.80 3.29 30.42
N GLY A 64 19.83 2.53 29.91
CA GLY A 64 18.45 2.51 30.39
C GLY A 64 17.49 1.95 29.35
N VAL A 65 16.19 2.14 29.61
CA VAL A 65 15.10 1.70 28.74
C VAL A 65 14.51 2.92 28.02
N VAL A 66 14.27 2.81 26.72
CA VAL A 66 13.55 3.84 25.96
C VAL A 66 12.19 3.26 25.55
N VAL A 67 11.11 3.92 25.98
CA VAL A 67 9.74 3.59 25.61
C VAL A 67 9.31 4.58 24.54
N CYS A 68 9.01 4.07 23.35
CA CYS A 68 8.59 4.88 22.21
C CYS A 68 7.10 4.70 21.95
N ASP A 69 6.38 5.80 21.83
CA ASP A 69 5.01 5.77 21.31
C ASP A 69 5.01 5.47 19.81
N SER A 70 3.97 4.82 19.30
CA SER A 70 3.81 4.57 17.88
C SER A 70 2.34 4.40 17.53
N THR A 71 1.82 5.27 16.66
CA THR A 71 0.41 5.23 16.22
C THR A 71 0.26 4.75 14.78
N THR A 72 1.35 4.77 14.03
CA THR A 72 1.42 4.37 12.63
C THR A 72 2.68 3.55 12.38
N ASN A 73 2.70 2.80 11.27
CA ASN A 73 3.90 2.10 10.83
C ASN A 73 5.06 3.06 10.50
N GLU A 74 4.75 4.31 10.10
CA GLU A 74 5.76 5.33 9.86
C GLU A 74 6.46 5.75 11.16
N ASP A 75 5.73 5.85 12.27
CA ASP A 75 6.34 6.11 13.58
C ASP A 75 7.34 4.99 13.93
N LEU A 76 7.01 3.72 13.67
CA LEU A 76 7.90 2.59 13.87
C LEU A 76 9.14 2.63 12.96
N ASN A 77 8.98 3.02 11.69
CA ASN A 77 10.11 3.19 10.77
C ASN A 77 11.06 4.28 11.25
N LEU A 78 10.55 5.41 11.74
CA LEU A 78 11.36 6.49 12.31
C LEU A 78 12.12 6.01 13.55
N ILE A 79 11.45 5.27 14.45
CA ILE A 79 12.08 4.68 15.64
C ILE A 79 13.19 3.71 15.24
N ALA A 80 12.93 2.79 14.32
CA ALA A 80 13.89 1.79 13.85
C ALA A 80 15.12 2.45 13.22
N GLY A 81 14.91 3.40 12.31
CA GLY A 81 15.99 4.14 11.65
C GLY A 81 16.85 4.93 12.64
N TRP A 82 16.22 5.64 13.58
CA TRP A 82 16.95 6.34 14.64
C TRP A 82 17.75 5.38 15.52
N ALA A 83 17.13 4.32 16.03
CA ALA A 83 17.78 3.38 16.93
C ALA A 83 18.96 2.65 16.28
N LEU A 84 18.87 2.30 14.99
CA LEU A 84 19.99 1.73 14.22
C LEU A 84 21.11 2.73 13.93
N SER A 85 20.82 4.03 13.89
CA SER A 85 21.83 5.08 13.71
C SER A 85 22.70 5.32 14.95
N LEU A 86 22.29 4.80 16.11
CA LEU A 86 23.05 4.91 17.34
C LEU A 86 24.31 4.05 17.25
N ASN A 87 25.47 4.62 17.55
CA ASN A 87 26.74 3.88 17.62
C ASN A 87 26.85 3.07 18.93
N ARG A 88 25.84 2.24 19.23
CA ARG A 88 25.70 1.44 20.46
C ARG A 88 25.02 0.12 20.17
N LYS A 89 25.20 -0.86 21.07
CA LYS A 89 24.42 -2.11 21.04
C LYS A 89 23.02 -1.84 21.60
N VAL A 90 22.01 -1.85 20.74
CA VAL A 90 20.60 -1.69 21.11
C VAL A 90 19.93 -3.05 21.14
N LEU A 91 19.25 -3.36 22.25
CA LEU A 91 18.33 -4.50 22.31
C LEU A 91 16.93 -4.01 21.95
N PHE A 92 16.41 -4.49 20.83
CA PHE A 92 15.05 -4.16 20.37
C PHE A 92 14.02 -5.03 21.09
N VAL A 93 13.01 -4.40 21.68
CA VAL A 93 11.90 -5.08 22.37
C VAL A 93 10.59 -4.57 21.79
N GLY A 94 9.82 -5.45 21.15
CA GLY A 94 8.57 -5.10 20.51
C GLY A 94 7.89 -6.29 19.87
N SER A 95 6.73 -6.04 19.27
CA SER A 95 5.97 -7.05 18.51
C SER A 95 6.37 -7.06 17.03
N ALA A 96 5.60 -7.75 16.19
CA ALA A 96 5.84 -7.87 14.75
C ALA A 96 6.02 -6.51 14.04
N GLY A 97 5.32 -5.46 14.48
CA GLY A 97 5.44 -4.14 13.84
C GLY A 97 6.84 -3.53 13.94
N LEU A 98 7.53 -3.70 15.07
CA LEU A 98 8.92 -3.25 15.20
C LEU A 98 9.85 -4.13 14.36
N GLY A 99 9.60 -5.44 14.32
CA GLY A 99 10.35 -6.37 13.46
C GLY A 99 10.27 -5.98 11.98
N GLU A 100 9.06 -5.70 11.49
CA GLU A 100 8.83 -5.22 10.13
C GLU A 100 9.56 -3.90 9.85
N ALA A 101 9.49 -2.94 10.78
CA ALA A 101 10.20 -1.67 10.65
C ALA A 101 11.72 -1.85 10.56
N LEU A 102 12.29 -2.77 11.35
CA LEU A 102 13.73 -3.09 11.30
C LEU A 102 14.14 -3.74 9.98
N VAL A 103 13.34 -4.69 9.47
CA VAL A 103 13.59 -5.30 8.16
C VAL A 103 13.54 -4.23 7.07
N ASN A 104 12.55 -3.34 7.11
CA ASN A 104 12.41 -2.24 6.15
C ASN A 104 13.59 -1.25 6.14
N GLN A 105 14.36 -1.12 7.23
CA GLN A 105 15.58 -0.29 7.22
C GLN A 105 16.71 -0.90 6.37
N HIS A 106 16.76 -2.23 6.28
CA HIS A 106 17.78 -2.95 5.50
C HIS A 106 17.29 -3.34 4.10
N TYR A 107 16.00 -3.65 3.98
CA TYR A 107 15.34 -4.10 2.77
C TYR A 107 14.06 -3.28 2.58
N PRO A 108 14.17 -2.01 2.12
CA PRO A 108 13.02 -1.14 2.00
C PRO A 108 12.03 -1.72 0.99
N SER A 109 10.80 -1.97 1.44
CA SER A 109 9.70 -2.36 0.57
C SER A 109 9.47 -1.27 -0.48
N LYS A 110 9.30 -1.68 -1.74
CA LYS A 110 8.98 -0.78 -2.85
C LYS A 110 7.46 -0.65 -2.98
N PRO A 111 6.95 0.51 -3.44
CA PRO A 111 5.51 0.73 -3.54
C PRO A 111 4.90 -0.10 -4.67
N ILE A 112 3.61 -0.39 -4.55
CA ILE A 112 2.85 -1.16 -5.54
C ILE A 112 1.98 -0.24 -6.38
N LEU A 113 1.94 -0.50 -7.70
CA LEU A 113 1.04 0.18 -8.63
C LEU A 113 -0.08 -0.77 -9.05
N GLY A 114 -1.33 -0.39 -8.77
CA GLY A 114 -2.52 -1.08 -9.23
C GLY A 114 -3.12 -0.42 -10.48
N LEU A 115 -3.37 -1.18 -11.54
CA LEU A 115 -4.15 -0.76 -12.70
C LEU A 115 -5.56 -1.33 -12.64
N VAL A 116 -6.54 -0.45 -12.47
CA VAL A 116 -7.94 -0.83 -12.28
C VAL A 116 -8.85 -0.20 -13.33
N ALA A 117 -9.35 -1.01 -14.25
CA ALA A 117 -10.30 -0.56 -15.28
C ALA A 117 -11.60 -1.37 -15.32
N SER A 118 -11.75 -2.38 -14.45
CA SER A 118 -12.96 -3.21 -14.44
C SER A 118 -14.15 -2.44 -13.87
N LEU A 119 -15.26 -2.42 -14.62
CA LEU A 119 -16.50 -1.74 -14.26
C LEU A 119 -17.43 -2.58 -13.36
N SER A 120 -16.96 -3.70 -12.80
CA SER A 120 -17.79 -4.55 -11.95
C SER A 120 -18.08 -3.87 -10.61
N GLU A 121 -19.27 -4.11 -10.05
CA GLU A 121 -19.61 -3.64 -8.70
C GLU A 121 -18.67 -4.19 -7.63
N VAL A 122 -18.16 -5.41 -7.83
CA VAL A 122 -17.14 -6.03 -6.96
C VAL A 122 -15.87 -5.19 -6.95
N THR A 123 -15.35 -4.81 -8.13
CA THR A 123 -14.13 -4.00 -8.22
C THR A 123 -14.36 -2.60 -7.61
N ARG A 124 -15.53 -1.99 -7.86
CA ARG A 124 -15.89 -0.71 -7.26
C ARG A 124 -15.85 -0.76 -5.73
N ARG A 125 -16.49 -1.76 -5.12
CA ARG A 125 -16.46 -1.95 -3.65
C ARG A 125 -15.05 -2.16 -3.12
N GLN A 126 -14.22 -2.92 -3.84
CA GLN A 126 -12.83 -3.16 -3.46
C GLN A 126 -11.95 -1.90 -3.53
N VAL A 127 -12.14 -1.05 -4.54
CA VAL A 127 -11.43 0.25 -4.63
C VAL A 127 -11.86 1.17 -3.49
N LEU A 128 -13.16 1.25 -3.19
CA LEU A 128 -13.67 2.04 -2.06
C LEU A 128 -13.13 1.52 -0.72
N TYR A 129 -13.09 0.20 -0.53
CA TYR A 129 -12.47 -0.41 0.64
C TYR A 129 -10.99 -0.03 0.77
N ALA A 130 -10.23 -0.11 -0.33
CA ALA A 130 -8.82 0.26 -0.35
C ALA A 130 -8.60 1.75 0.00
N GLN A 131 -9.43 2.65 -0.55
CA GLN A 131 -9.41 4.08 -0.22
C GLN A 131 -9.68 4.34 1.27
N ASN A 132 -10.69 3.66 1.83
CA ASN A 132 -11.00 3.76 3.26
C ASN A 132 -9.88 3.22 4.17
N ARG A 133 -8.97 2.39 3.62
CA ARG A 133 -7.76 1.92 4.29
C ARG A 133 -6.54 2.81 4.05
N GLY A 134 -6.69 3.93 3.34
CA GLY A 134 -5.62 4.89 3.08
C GLY A 134 -4.75 4.59 1.86
N ILE A 135 -5.12 3.62 1.03
CA ILE A 135 -4.43 3.39 -0.25
C ILE A 135 -4.73 4.56 -1.18
N SER A 136 -3.68 5.12 -1.79
CA SER A 136 -3.82 6.30 -2.63
C SER A 136 -4.43 5.93 -3.97
N THR A 137 -5.34 6.77 -4.47
CA THR A 137 -6.02 6.52 -5.75
C THR A 137 -5.87 7.71 -6.68
N VAL A 138 -5.46 7.46 -7.91
CA VAL A 138 -5.44 8.44 -9.00
C VAL A 138 -6.53 8.02 -10.00
N SER A 139 -7.62 8.78 -10.00
CA SER A 139 -8.72 8.60 -10.96
C SER A 139 -8.43 9.36 -12.25
N VAL A 140 -8.48 8.64 -13.37
CA VAL A 140 -8.21 9.15 -14.71
C VAL A 140 -9.53 9.30 -15.46
N SER A 141 -9.82 10.53 -15.88
CA SER A 141 -11.02 10.86 -16.64
C SER A 141 -11.01 10.16 -18.00
N VAL A 142 -11.97 9.28 -18.26
CA VAL A 142 -12.05 8.58 -19.55
C VAL A 142 -12.20 9.57 -20.71
N CYS A 143 -12.95 10.66 -20.51
CA CYS A 143 -13.10 11.69 -21.53
C CYS A 143 -11.77 12.39 -21.86
N ASP A 144 -10.94 12.67 -20.85
CA ASP A 144 -9.60 13.22 -21.08
C ASP A 144 -8.70 12.23 -21.82
N LEU A 145 -8.81 10.93 -21.52
CA LEU A 145 -8.06 9.88 -22.20
C LEU A 145 -8.43 9.75 -23.68
N LEU A 146 -9.71 9.89 -24.02
CA LEU A 146 -10.19 9.83 -25.41
C LEU A 146 -9.59 10.92 -26.29
N VAL A 147 -9.26 12.08 -25.70
CA VAL A 147 -8.59 13.19 -26.39
C VAL A 147 -7.09 13.25 -26.08
N GLN A 148 -6.51 12.17 -25.53
CA GLN A 148 -5.09 12.02 -25.14
C GLN A 148 -4.54 13.17 -24.28
N LYS A 149 -5.41 13.79 -23.48
CA LYS A 149 -5.04 14.89 -22.61
C LYS A 149 -4.62 14.35 -21.24
N GLY A 150 -3.56 14.92 -20.69
CA GLY A 150 -3.23 14.74 -19.28
C GLY A 150 -2.46 13.48 -18.90
N ILE A 151 -2.06 12.61 -19.85
CA ILE A 151 -1.23 11.41 -19.57
C ILE A 151 -0.06 11.74 -18.65
N HIS A 152 0.76 12.72 -19.05
CA HIS A 152 1.93 13.15 -18.28
C HIS A 152 1.56 13.72 -16.90
N SER A 153 0.47 14.48 -16.80
CA SER A 153 -0.02 15.03 -15.52
C SER A 153 -0.47 13.93 -14.56
N TYR A 154 -1.14 12.89 -15.07
CA TYR A 154 -1.50 11.72 -14.27
C TYR A 154 -0.25 10.93 -13.85
N ALA A 155 0.72 10.75 -14.74
CA ALA A 155 1.98 10.09 -14.43
C ALA A 155 2.73 10.83 -13.31
N GLU A 156 2.85 12.16 -13.37
CA GLU A 156 3.47 12.98 -12.32
C GLU A 156 2.76 12.83 -10.96
N ARG A 157 1.41 12.80 -10.95
CA ARG A 157 0.65 12.57 -9.72
C ARG A 157 0.92 11.19 -9.12
N VAL A 158 1.01 10.15 -9.97
CA VAL A 158 1.35 8.80 -9.53
C VAL A 158 2.78 8.75 -8.99
N ARG A 159 3.75 9.32 -9.71
CA ARG A 159 5.16 9.43 -9.29
C ARG A 159 5.30 10.10 -7.92
N LEU A 160 4.61 11.23 -7.72
CA LEU A 160 4.64 11.93 -6.44
C LEU A 160 4.20 11.03 -5.28
N LEU A 161 3.12 10.26 -5.45
CA LEU A 161 2.64 9.34 -4.41
C LEU A 161 3.60 8.16 -4.18
N LEU A 162 4.13 7.57 -5.26
CA LEU A 162 5.11 6.48 -5.18
C LEU A 162 6.42 6.94 -4.54
N SER A 163 6.87 8.17 -4.79
CA SER A 163 8.06 8.76 -4.15
C SER A 163 7.91 8.93 -2.62
N GLN A 164 6.66 8.96 -2.13
CA GLN A 164 6.32 8.93 -0.72
C GLN A 164 6.15 7.49 -0.19
N ASN A 165 6.59 6.49 -0.97
CA ASN A 165 6.46 5.05 -0.70
C ASN A 165 5.01 4.58 -0.45
N LYS A 166 4.03 5.26 -1.07
CA LYS A 166 2.61 4.89 -0.99
C LYS A 166 2.25 3.96 -2.12
N ASP A 167 1.42 2.96 -1.83
CA ASP A 167 0.78 2.16 -2.86
C ASP A 167 -0.29 2.99 -3.58
N VAL A 168 -0.36 2.86 -4.90
CA VAL A 168 -1.22 3.69 -5.75
C VAL A 168 -2.11 2.83 -6.62
N LEU A 169 -3.42 3.09 -6.60
CA LEU A 169 -4.38 2.60 -7.58
C LEU A 169 -4.59 3.65 -8.67
N LEU A 170 -4.09 3.38 -9.88
CA LEU A 170 -4.44 4.14 -11.07
C LEU A 170 -5.71 3.53 -11.68
N ILE A 171 -6.80 4.30 -11.65
CA ILE A 171 -8.13 3.81 -12.02
C ILE A 171 -8.74 4.62 -13.15
N ALA A 172 -9.54 3.98 -14.00
CA ALA A 172 -10.48 4.71 -14.84
C ALA A 172 -11.60 5.30 -13.97
N SER A 173 -11.99 6.54 -14.22
CA SER A 173 -13.00 7.26 -13.42
C SER A 173 -14.36 6.56 -13.39
N SER A 174 -14.71 5.88 -14.48
CA SER A 174 -15.91 5.04 -14.61
C SER A 174 -15.98 3.84 -13.66
N VAL A 175 -14.87 3.47 -12.99
CA VAL A 175 -14.86 2.44 -11.95
C VAL A 175 -15.61 2.90 -10.69
N LEU A 176 -15.44 4.16 -10.29
CA LEU A 176 -16.11 4.72 -9.11
C LEU A 176 -17.44 5.37 -9.45
N GLU A 177 -17.54 5.96 -10.64
CA GLU A 177 -18.71 6.68 -11.11
C GLU A 177 -19.30 6.03 -12.37
N PRO A 178 -20.26 5.09 -12.24
CA PRO A 178 -20.87 4.41 -13.39
C PRO A 178 -21.55 5.37 -14.41
N SER A 179 -21.94 6.56 -13.98
CA SER A 179 -22.46 7.62 -14.85
C SER A 179 -21.40 8.09 -15.87
N GLU A 180 -20.13 8.11 -15.49
CA GLU A 180 -19.03 8.49 -16.39
C GLU A 180 -18.78 7.47 -17.49
N TYR A 181 -19.15 6.20 -17.28
CA TYR A 181 -19.11 5.22 -18.37
C TYR A 181 -20.02 5.67 -19.53
N LYS A 182 -21.26 6.04 -19.25
CA LYS A 182 -22.20 6.50 -20.29
C LYS A 182 -21.68 7.77 -20.99
N ALA A 183 -21.19 8.75 -20.22
CA ALA A 183 -20.61 9.97 -20.76
C ALA A 183 -19.39 9.69 -21.66
N SER A 184 -18.57 8.71 -21.30
CA SER A 184 -17.42 8.31 -22.11
C SER A 184 -17.82 7.67 -23.44
N ILE A 185 -18.88 6.85 -23.44
CA ILE A 185 -19.43 6.28 -24.67
C ILE A 185 -20.04 7.36 -25.56
N GLU A 186 -20.76 8.32 -25.00
CA GLU A 186 -21.32 9.46 -25.75
C GLU A 186 -20.21 10.32 -26.37
N THR A 187 -19.17 10.62 -25.58
CA THR A 187 -17.99 11.34 -26.05
C THR A 187 -17.29 10.57 -27.18
N GLY A 188 -17.09 9.26 -27.00
CA GLY A 188 -16.53 8.38 -28.02
C GLY A 188 -17.34 8.35 -29.30
N ARG A 189 -18.67 8.26 -29.22
CA ARG A 189 -19.56 8.35 -30.39
C ARG A 189 -19.43 9.69 -31.10
N GLY A 190 -19.32 10.80 -30.35
CA GLY A 190 -19.04 12.13 -30.91
C GLY A 190 -17.72 12.20 -31.70
N LEU A 191 -16.75 11.34 -31.35
CA LEU A 191 -15.47 11.17 -32.05
C LEU A 191 -15.49 10.06 -33.11
N GLY A 192 -16.66 9.46 -33.40
CA GLY A 192 -16.80 8.36 -34.37
C GLY A 192 -16.24 7.01 -33.90
N LEU A 193 -16.04 6.84 -32.58
CA LEU A 193 -15.52 5.61 -31.98
C LEU A 193 -16.66 4.66 -31.58
N SER A 194 -16.44 3.36 -31.78
CA SER A 194 -17.25 2.31 -31.17
C SER A 194 -16.93 2.15 -29.68
N GLU A 195 -17.83 1.48 -28.94
CA GLU A 195 -17.62 1.22 -27.51
C GLU A 195 -16.34 0.39 -27.25
N SER A 196 -16.02 -0.55 -28.14
CA SER A 196 -14.78 -1.32 -28.08
C SER A 196 -13.53 -0.42 -28.27
N GLN A 197 -13.60 0.56 -29.17
CA GLN A 197 -12.51 1.50 -29.37
C GLN A 197 -12.33 2.44 -28.15
N VAL A 198 -13.41 2.82 -27.48
CA VAL A 198 -13.35 3.55 -26.20
C VAL A 198 -12.65 2.71 -25.13
N GLY A 199 -13.02 1.43 -24.97
CA GLY A 199 -12.35 0.51 -24.04
C GLY A 199 -10.86 0.34 -24.34
N ASN A 200 -10.51 0.21 -25.63
CA ASN A 200 -9.11 0.14 -26.07
C ASN A 200 -8.32 1.42 -25.77
N ALA A 201 -8.94 2.59 -25.92
CA ALA A 201 -8.32 3.87 -25.59
C ALA A 201 -8.03 3.98 -24.08
N VAL A 202 -8.96 3.56 -23.22
CA VAL A 202 -8.75 3.50 -21.77
C VAL A 202 -7.60 2.57 -21.43
N ARG A 203 -7.60 1.36 -21.98
CA ARG A 203 -6.54 0.36 -21.78
C ARG A 203 -5.18 0.92 -22.18
N LEU A 204 -5.07 1.51 -23.37
CA LEU A 204 -3.82 2.07 -23.88
C LEU A 204 -3.31 3.21 -23.00
N ALA A 205 -4.20 4.11 -22.57
CA ALA A 205 -3.81 5.26 -21.79
C ALA A 205 -3.36 4.88 -20.36
N LEU A 206 -4.08 3.99 -19.68
CA LEU A 206 -3.65 3.47 -18.36
C LEU A 206 -2.30 2.75 -18.47
N SER A 207 -2.11 1.95 -19.52
CA SER A 207 -0.84 1.25 -19.78
C SER A 207 0.29 2.23 -20.05
N THR A 208 0.02 3.30 -20.80
CA THR A 208 0.99 4.36 -21.12
C THR A 208 1.42 5.10 -19.87
N ILE A 209 0.47 5.50 -19.00
CA ILE A 209 0.77 6.15 -17.72
C ILE A 209 1.63 5.23 -16.85
N ALA A 210 1.24 3.95 -16.70
CA ALA A 210 2.02 2.98 -15.94
C ALA A 210 3.45 2.81 -16.47
N LYS A 211 3.61 2.67 -17.79
CA LYS A 211 4.94 2.56 -18.40
C LYS A 211 5.79 3.80 -18.10
N GLU A 212 5.23 5.00 -18.26
CA GLU A 212 5.95 6.25 -17.96
C GLU A 212 6.42 6.28 -16.50
N VAL A 213 5.57 5.83 -15.57
CA VAL A 213 5.90 5.74 -14.15
C VAL A 213 7.01 4.73 -13.89
N MET A 214 6.90 3.52 -14.47
CA MET A 214 7.86 2.43 -14.31
C MET A 214 9.24 2.73 -14.91
N GLU A 215 9.34 3.67 -15.85
CA GLU A 215 10.62 4.11 -16.41
C GLU A 215 11.45 4.94 -15.42
N THR A 216 10.82 5.54 -14.41
CA THR A 216 11.50 6.42 -13.44
C THR A 216 11.35 6.00 -11.98
N HIS A 217 10.51 5.00 -11.69
CA HIS A 217 10.26 4.50 -10.33
C HIS A 217 10.34 2.98 -10.30
N GLU A 218 11.10 2.45 -9.34
CA GLU A 218 11.11 1.02 -9.07
C GLU A 218 9.87 0.64 -8.23
N LEU A 219 9.18 -0.42 -8.64
CA LEU A 219 7.98 -0.92 -7.98
C LEU A 219 8.26 -2.26 -7.32
N GLY A 220 7.52 -2.58 -6.25
CA GLY A 220 7.52 -3.93 -5.67
C GLY A 220 6.71 -4.91 -6.52
N GLY A 221 5.74 -4.39 -7.28
CA GLY A 221 4.93 -5.20 -8.19
C GLY A 221 3.80 -4.41 -8.83
N LEU A 222 3.03 -5.11 -9.66
CA LEU A 222 1.81 -4.59 -10.28
C LEU A 222 0.59 -5.39 -9.85
N PHE A 223 -0.48 -4.69 -9.52
CA PHE A 223 -1.80 -5.31 -9.36
C PHE A 223 -2.67 -4.94 -10.57
N LEU A 224 -3.31 -5.92 -11.22
CA LEU A 224 -3.97 -5.71 -12.52
C LEU A 224 -5.40 -6.27 -12.46
N THR A 225 -6.42 -5.44 -12.71
CA THR A 225 -7.81 -5.93 -12.76
C THR A 225 -8.32 -6.05 -14.19
N GLY A 226 -8.77 -7.25 -14.56
CA GLY A 226 -9.31 -7.56 -15.88
C GLY A 226 -8.23 -8.03 -16.86
N GLY A 227 -8.60 -8.99 -17.71
CA GLY A 227 -7.69 -9.58 -18.70
C GLY A 227 -7.16 -8.55 -19.69
N ASP A 228 -8.01 -7.65 -20.18
CA ASP A 228 -7.61 -6.61 -21.14
C ASP A 228 -6.61 -5.62 -20.55
N THR A 229 -6.77 -5.24 -19.29
CA THR A 229 -5.83 -4.34 -18.60
C THR A 229 -4.47 -5.00 -18.42
N ALA A 230 -4.47 -6.26 -17.98
CA ALA A 230 -3.25 -7.03 -17.83
C ALA A 230 -2.54 -7.23 -19.17
N PHE A 231 -3.28 -7.63 -20.21
CA PHE A 231 -2.73 -7.79 -21.55
C PHE A 231 -2.15 -6.48 -22.09
N GLY A 232 -2.87 -5.37 -21.94
CA GLY A 232 -2.45 -4.06 -22.47
C GLY A 232 -1.12 -3.58 -21.91
N ILE A 233 -0.90 -3.71 -20.59
CA ILE A 233 0.38 -3.31 -20.00
C ILE A 233 1.50 -4.29 -20.37
N LEU A 234 1.26 -5.60 -20.36
CA LEU A 234 2.28 -6.59 -20.71
C LEU A 234 2.74 -6.45 -22.17
N GLU A 235 1.80 -6.25 -23.09
CA GLU A 235 2.08 -5.99 -24.51
C GLU A 235 2.92 -4.72 -24.68
N LEU A 236 2.54 -3.62 -24.02
CA LEU A 236 3.24 -2.35 -24.11
C LEU A 236 4.66 -2.39 -23.52
N LEU A 237 4.83 -3.17 -22.45
CA LEU A 237 6.12 -3.42 -21.81
C LEU A 237 6.96 -4.46 -22.55
N LYS A 238 6.42 -5.10 -23.60
CA LYS A 238 7.05 -6.21 -24.35
C LYS A 238 7.40 -7.40 -23.44
N ILE A 239 6.53 -7.69 -22.48
CA ILE A 239 6.62 -8.88 -21.63
C ILE A 239 5.86 -10.00 -22.33
N SER A 240 6.59 -11.05 -22.73
CA SER A 240 6.01 -12.19 -23.44
C SER A 240 5.78 -13.41 -22.57
N GLU A 241 6.42 -13.46 -21.39
CA GLU A 241 6.40 -14.62 -20.52
C GLU A 241 6.28 -14.21 -19.04
N VAL A 242 5.39 -14.92 -18.34
CA VAL A 242 5.20 -14.82 -16.89
C VAL A 242 5.07 -16.23 -16.33
N GLU A 243 5.66 -16.45 -15.16
CA GLU A 243 5.57 -17.72 -14.45
C GLU A 243 4.55 -17.59 -13.31
N ILE A 244 3.66 -18.58 -13.18
CA ILE A 244 2.71 -18.65 -12.06
C ILE A 244 3.48 -19.15 -10.83
N LYS A 245 3.59 -18.30 -9.80
CA LYS A 245 4.26 -18.63 -8.54
C LYS A 245 3.30 -19.17 -7.48
N GLY A 246 2.01 -18.92 -7.64
CA GLY A 246 0.97 -19.39 -6.74
C GLY A 246 -0.29 -18.55 -6.87
N GLU A 247 -1.06 -18.49 -5.79
CA GLU A 247 -2.26 -17.66 -5.69
C GLU A 247 -2.21 -16.84 -4.39
N VAL A 248 -2.55 -15.56 -4.50
CA VAL A 248 -2.66 -14.66 -3.33
C VAL A 248 -3.98 -14.92 -2.60
N LEU A 249 -5.04 -15.06 -3.38
CA LEU A 249 -6.39 -15.46 -2.98
C LEU A 249 -6.94 -16.35 -4.08
N LEU A 250 -8.02 -17.09 -3.79
CA LEU A 250 -8.68 -17.93 -4.80
C LEU A 250 -9.03 -17.12 -6.06
N GLY A 251 -8.44 -17.51 -7.20
CA GLY A 251 -8.64 -16.83 -8.49
C GLY A 251 -7.85 -15.53 -8.68
N LEU A 252 -6.89 -15.23 -7.80
CA LEU A 252 -5.93 -14.13 -7.93
C LEU A 252 -4.50 -14.70 -8.00
N PRO A 253 -4.02 -15.10 -9.19
CA PRO A 253 -2.69 -15.69 -9.33
C PRO A 253 -1.60 -14.67 -9.04
N LEU A 254 -0.56 -15.12 -8.32
CA LEU A 254 0.73 -14.44 -8.19
C LEU A 254 1.61 -14.89 -9.34
N LEU A 255 2.07 -13.93 -10.13
CA LEU A 255 2.91 -14.13 -11.29
C LEU A 255 4.26 -13.44 -11.11
N GLU A 256 5.26 -13.92 -11.82
CA GLU A 256 6.57 -13.27 -11.93
C GLU A 256 6.96 -13.15 -13.40
N VAL A 257 7.44 -11.98 -13.81
CA VAL A 257 7.95 -11.77 -15.17
C VAL A 257 9.23 -12.54 -15.40
N VAL A 258 9.27 -13.30 -16.50
CA VAL A 258 10.44 -14.07 -16.94
C VAL A 258 11.10 -13.35 -18.11
N GLY A 259 12.40 -13.11 -18.00
CA GLY A 259 13.17 -12.37 -19.00
C GLY A 259 12.75 -10.90 -19.13
N SER A 260 13.20 -10.23 -20.20
CA SER A 260 13.07 -8.78 -20.43
C SER A 260 13.81 -7.91 -19.40
N LYS A 261 13.71 -6.58 -19.54
CA LYS A 261 14.25 -5.63 -18.55
C LYS A 261 13.43 -5.58 -17.25
N TYR A 262 12.26 -6.23 -17.21
CA TYR A 262 11.37 -6.29 -16.05
C TYR A 262 11.43 -7.66 -15.34
N ALA A 263 12.50 -8.43 -15.56
CA ALA A 263 12.69 -9.72 -14.92
C ALA A 263 12.51 -9.61 -13.39
N SER A 264 11.85 -10.61 -12.81
CA SER A 264 11.50 -10.68 -11.38
C SER A 264 10.44 -9.68 -10.89
N LEU A 265 9.87 -8.84 -11.77
CA LEU A 265 8.70 -8.03 -11.42
C LEU A 265 7.52 -8.96 -11.07
N LYS A 266 6.96 -8.78 -9.88
CA LYS A 266 5.80 -9.52 -9.41
C LYS A 266 4.51 -8.89 -9.92
N LEU A 267 3.56 -9.72 -10.31
CA LEU A 267 2.24 -9.29 -10.75
C LEU A 267 1.16 -10.07 -10.00
N VAL A 268 0.06 -9.41 -9.66
CA VAL A 268 -1.17 -10.10 -9.28
C VAL A 268 -2.25 -9.68 -10.27
N THR A 269 -2.89 -10.66 -10.89
CA THR A 269 -4.04 -10.38 -11.76
C THR A 269 -5.33 -10.78 -11.06
N LYS A 270 -6.41 -10.05 -11.33
CA LYS A 270 -7.74 -10.31 -10.78
C LYS A 270 -8.79 -10.18 -11.86
N ALA A 271 -9.62 -11.19 -12.06
CA ALA A 271 -10.84 -11.04 -12.85
C ALA A 271 -11.84 -10.11 -12.15
N GLY A 272 -12.60 -9.33 -12.92
CA GLY A 272 -13.43 -8.25 -12.37
C GLY A 272 -14.36 -8.65 -11.23
N ALA A 273 -14.96 -9.84 -11.27
CA ALA A 273 -15.95 -10.30 -10.30
C ALA A 273 -15.38 -11.08 -9.09
N PHE A 274 -14.05 -11.24 -8.97
CA PHE A 274 -13.44 -12.11 -7.96
C PHE A 274 -13.01 -11.36 -6.70
N GLY A 275 -12.96 -12.10 -5.58
CA GLY A 275 -12.48 -11.65 -4.28
C GLY A 275 -13.53 -10.93 -3.41
N GLY A 276 -13.28 -10.90 -2.09
CA GLY A 276 -14.03 -10.07 -1.14
C GLY A 276 -13.67 -8.59 -1.25
N ASP A 277 -14.29 -7.74 -0.42
CA ASP A 277 -14.06 -6.28 -0.45
C ASP A 277 -12.60 -5.90 -0.14
N ASP A 278 -11.89 -6.72 0.63
CA ASP A 278 -10.49 -6.52 1.01
C ASP A 278 -9.48 -7.03 -0.03
N ALA A 279 -9.92 -7.71 -1.09
CA ALA A 279 -9.03 -8.44 -2.00
C ALA A 279 -7.94 -7.57 -2.65
N ILE A 280 -8.28 -6.34 -3.07
CA ILE A 280 -7.28 -5.40 -3.63
C ILE A 280 -6.26 -5.00 -2.55
N ALA A 281 -6.74 -4.59 -1.37
CA ALA A 281 -5.86 -4.16 -0.29
C ALA A 281 -4.94 -5.30 0.18
N TYR A 282 -5.47 -6.51 0.26
CA TYR A 282 -4.71 -7.71 0.61
C TYR A 282 -3.65 -8.03 -0.46
N ALA A 283 -4.01 -7.98 -1.74
CA ALA A 283 -3.07 -8.25 -2.84
C ALA A 283 -1.92 -7.25 -2.91
N LEU A 284 -2.20 -5.95 -2.71
CA LEU A 284 -1.16 -4.93 -2.62
C LEU A 284 -0.21 -5.20 -1.45
N ARG A 285 -0.74 -5.59 -0.27
CA ARG A 285 0.10 -5.95 0.88
C ARG A 285 1.01 -7.14 0.58
N VAL A 286 0.46 -8.22 0.01
CA VAL A 286 1.26 -9.41 -0.33
C VAL A 286 2.35 -9.07 -1.33
N LEU A 287 2.06 -8.27 -2.36
CA LEU A 287 3.08 -7.80 -3.31
C LEU A 287 4.18 -6.97 -2.65
N ARG A 288 3.87 -6.24 -1.57
CA ARG A 288 4.82 -5.39 -0.85
C ARG A 288 5.75 -6.18 0.08
N GLU A 289 5.31 -7.36 0.52
CA GLU A 289 6.05 -8.24 1.44
C GLU A 289 6.99 -9.22 0.73
N LEU A 290 6.94 -9.30 -0.61
CA LEU A 290 7.78 -10.15 -1.46
C LEU A 290 9.11 -9.47 -1.84
#